data_AF-A0AAV4X0R9-F1
#
_entry.id   AF-A0AAV4X0R9-F1
#
_cell.length_a   1.000
_cell.length_b   1.000
_cell.length_c   1.000
_cell.angle_alpha   90.00
_cell.angle_beta   90.00
_cell.angle_gamma   90.00
#
_symmetry.space_group_name_H-M   'P 1'
#
loop_
_entity.id
_entity.type
_entity.pdbx_description
1 polymer ?
#
loop_
_entity_poly.entity_id
_entity_poly.type
_entity_poly.pdbx_seq_one_letter_code
_entity_poly.pdbx_strand_id
1 'polypeptide(L)'
;MYVVVEQPKFGYLIYNQTLQYPENFSQEDIIKGLVSYTAYSNFSASDTFIFKVFSNKKENNDQFQNQLVGSTVFQIFIKSEEEPLMCSSILQAI
;
A
#
# COMPACT_ATOMS: atom_id res chain seq x y z
N MET A 1 -3.52 -9.07 13.04
CA MET A 1 -3.07 -9.54 11.71
C MET A 1 -3.97 -8.92 10.65
N TYR A 2 -3.40 -8.56 9.51
CA TYR A 2 -4.12 -8.04 8.35
C TYR A 2 -3.94 -9.02 7.20
N VAL A 3 -5.03 -9.33 6.49
CA VAL A 3 -5.02 -10.23 5.33
C VAL A 3 -5.54 -9.48 4.13
N VAL A 4 -4.73 -9.33 3.09
CA VAL A 4 -5.09 -8.67 1.84
C VAL A 4 -6.05 -9.57 1.07
N VAL A 5 -7.21 -9.03 0.74
CA VAL A 5 -8.28 -9.71 0.00
C VAL A 5 -8.23 -9.31 -1.47
N GLU A 6 -7.94 -8.03 -1.74
CA GLU A 6 -7.82 -7.50 -3.09
C GLU A 6 -6.57 -6.61 -3.18
N GLN A 7 -5.71 -6.89 -4.15
CA GLN A 7 -4.51 -6.11 -4.45
C GLN A 7 -4.86 -4.79 -5.15
N PRO A 8 -4.01 -3.76 -5.03
CA PRO A 8 -4.17 -2.53 -5.79
C PRO A 8 -4.11 -2.76 -7.31
N LYS A 9 -4.81 -1.90 -8.06
CA LYS A 9 -4.93 -2.01 -9.53
C LYS A 9 -3.86 -1.20 -10.26
N PHE A 10 -3.44 -0.08 -9.69
CA PHE A 10 -2.50 0.87 -10.29
C PHE A 10 -1.13 0.86 -9.60
N GLY A 11 -0.86 -0.18 -8.83
CA GLY A 11 0.44 -0.43 -8.22
C GLY A 11 0.46 -1.79 -7.54
N TYR A 12 1.42 -1.96 -6.64
CA TYR A 12 1.59 -3.18 -5.85
C TYR A 12 2.07 -2.86 -4.45
N LEU A 13 1.76 -3.77 -3.53
CA LEU A 13 2.32 -3.76 -2.19
C LEU A 13 3.69 -4.46 -2.20
N ILE A 14 4.65 -3.86 -1.50
CA ILE A 14 6.00 -4.40 -1.25
C ILE A 14 6.06 -4.84 0.21
N TYR A 15 6.69 -5.97 0.46
CA TYR A 15 6.94 -6.47 1.82
C TYR A 15 8.41 -6.69 2.06
N ASN A 16 8.94 -6.11 3.15
CA ASN A 16 10.33 -6.22 3.54
C ASN A 16 11.29 -5.96 2.37
N GLN A 17 11.03 -4.87 1.63
CA GLN A 17 11.81 -4.44 0.45
C GLN A 17 11.86 -5.47 -0.70
N THR A 18 11.04 -6.51 -0.65
CA THR A 18 10.94 -7.53 -1.68
C THR A 18 9.58 -7.42 -2.37
N LEU A 19 9.59 -7.55 -3.71
CA LEU A 19 8.41 -7.54 -4.58
C LEU A 19 7.59 -8.82 -4.36
N GLN A 20 6.85 -8.87 -3.24
CA GLN A 20 6.21 -10.10 -2.74
C GLN A 20 4.69 -10.08 -2.67
N TYR A 21 3.99 -9.02 -3.11
CA TYR A 21 2.52 -8.94 -3.10
C TYR A 21 1.92 -9.54 -1.81
N PRO A 22 2.28 -9.01 -0.63
CA PRO A 22 1.98 -9.67 0.64
C PRO A 22 0.51 -10.05 0.74
N GLU A 23 0.25 -11.32 0.99
CA GLU A 23 -1.10 -11.82 1.29
C GLU A 23 -1.55 -11.43 2.70
N ASN A 24 -0.60 -11.23 3.61
CA ASN A 24 -0.84 -10.81 4.97
C ASN A 24 0.36 -10.05 5.57
N PHE A 25 0.09 -9.24 6.58
CA PHE A 25 1.09 -8.51 7.36
C PHE A 25 0.51 -8.17 8.74
N SER A 26 1.35 -7.71 9.66
CA SER A 26 0.97 -7.31 11.01
C SER A 26 1.03 -5.79 11.21
N GLN A 27 0.47 -5.33 12.33
CA GLN A 27 0.61 -3.92 12.74
C GLN A 27 2.07 -3.56 13.02
N GLU A 28 2.85 -4.51 13.54
CA GLU A 28 4.28 -4.34 13.79
C GLU A 28 5.06 -4.15 12.48
N ASP A 29 4.68 -4.85 11.41
CA ASP A 29 5.31 -4.70 10.09
C ASP A 29 5.07 -3.31 9.50
N ILE A 30 3.87 -2.75 9.70
CA ILE A 30 3.57 -1.34 9.34
C ILE A 30 4.45 -0.39 10.17
N ILE A 31 4.50 -0.60 11.50
CA ILE A 31 5.28 0.26 12.42
C ILE A 31 6.77 0.25 12.03
N LYS A 32 7.29 -0.91 11.61
CA LYS A 32 8.66 -1.08 11.13
C LYS A 32 8.88 -0.59 9.69
N GLY A 33 7.84 -0.12 9.00
CA GLY A 33 7.94 0.33 7.60
C GLY A 33 8.23 -0.79 6.60
N LEU A 34 7.89 -2.04 6.94
CA LEU A 34 8.13 -3.20 6.07
C LEU A 34 7.08 -3.32 4.96
N VAL A 35 5.93 -2.67 5.10
CA VAL A 35 4.87 -2.65 4.09
C VAL A 35 4.88 -1.29 3.40
N SER A 36 5.02 -1.28 2.09
CA SER A 36 4.93 -0.05 1.28
C SER A 36 4.13 -0.28 0.00
N TYR A 37 3.73 0.81 -0.65
CA TYR A 37 3.04 0.80 -1.93
C TYR A 37 3.94 1.41 -3.00
N THR A 38 3.91 0.86 -4.21
CA THR A 38 4.57 1.43 -5.38
C THR A 38 3.59 1.46 -6.55
N ALA A 39 3.41 2.64 -7.13
CA ALA A 39 2.58 2.85 -8.32
C ALA A 39 3.26 2.29 -9.58
N TYR A 40 2.48 1.83 -10.56
CA TYR A 40 3.01 1.41 -11.86
C TYR A 40 3.47 2.58 -12.73
N SER A 41 2.96 3.78 -12.49
CA SER A 41 3.11 4.92 -13.39
C SER A 41 3.07 6.26 -12.64
N ASN A 42 3.45 7.30 -13.36
CA ASN A 42 3.63 8.65 -12.83
C ASN A 42 2.37 9.52 -13.02
N PHE A 43 1.21 8.95 -13.37
CA PHE A 43 -0.01 9.73 -13.58
C PHE A 43 -0.80 9.86 -12.28
N SER A 44 -1.54 10.97 -12.16
CA SER A 44 -2.44 11.18 -11.03
C SER A 44 -3.61 10.19 -11.11
N ALA A 45 -3.79 9.38 -10.06
CA ALA A 45 -4.80 8.33 -10.03
C ALA A 45 -5.33 8.09 -8.61
N SER A 46 -6.47 7.43 -8.51
CA SER A 46 -6.92 6.79 -7.27
C SER A 46 -6.73 5.29 -7.38
N ASP A 47 -6.17 4.69 -6.34
CA ASP A 47 -5.99 3.25 -6.21
C ASP A 47 -6.50 2.78 -4.85
N THR A 48 -6.75 1.49 -4.71
CA THR A 48 -7.30 0.90 -3.49
C THR A 48 -6.85 -0.52 -3.30
N PHE A 49 -6.65 -0.95 -2.06
CA PHE A 49 -6.58 -2.37 -1.71
C PHE A 49 -7.53 -2.68 -0.54
N ILE A 50 -8.02 -3.92 -0.49
CA ILE A 50 -8.98 -4.37 0.51
C ILE A 50 -8.30 -5.37 1.44
N PHE A 51 -8.52 -5.24 2.75
CA PHE A 51 -7.99 -6.18 3.71
C PHE A 51 -8.94 -6.45 4.89
N LYS A 52 -8.78 -7.64 5.46
CA LYS A 52 -9.47 -8.08 6.68
C LYS A 52 -8.56 -7.91 7.88
N VAL A 53 -9.14 -7.52 9.01
CA VAL A 53 -8.45 -7.35 10.29
C VAL A 53 -8.81 -8.49 11.22
N PHE A 54 -7.80 -9.20 11.72
CA PHE A 54 -7.95 -10.27 12.70
C PHE A 54 -7.26 -9.89 14.01
N SER A 55 -7.95 -10.13 15.13
CA SER A 55 -7.38 -10.04 16.47
C SER A 55 -7.34 -11.41 17.12
N ASN A 56 -6.35 -11.63 17.99
CA ASN A 56 -6.30 -12.81 18.81
C ASN A 56 -7.28 -12.61 19.97
N LYS A 57 -8.40 -13.34 19.93
CA LYS A 57 -9.30 -13.40 21.08
C LYS A 57 -8.89 -14.60 21.93
N LYS A 58 -8.68 -14.34 23.22
CA LYS A 58 -8.45 -15.40 24.21
C LYS A 58 -9.80 -16.04 24.52
N GLU A 59 -9.94 -17.33 24.25
CA GLU A 59 -11.05 -18.12 24.78
C GLU A 59 -10.71 -18.64 26.17
N ASN A 60 -11.73 -19.00 26.96
CA ASN A 60 -11.64 -19.38 28.38
C ASN A 60 -10.74 -20.60 28.66
N ASN A 61 -10.26 -21.26 27.60
CA ASN A 61 -9.47 -22.49 27.54
C ASN A 61 -8.02 -22.22 27.11
N ASP A 62 -7.52 -20.99 27.26
CA ASP A 62 -6.16 -20.54 26.88
C ASP A 62 -5.81 -20.74 25.39
N GLN A 63 -6.80 -21.08 24.56
CA GLN A 63 -6.66 -21.12 23.11
C GLN A 63 -6.87 -19.73 22.53
N PHE A 64 -5.92 -19.30 21.69
CA PHE A 64 -6.05 -18.09 20.89
C PHE A 64 -6.63 -18.47 19.54
N GLN A 65 -7.76 -17.84 19.18
CA GLN A 65 -8.34 -17.96 17.86
C GLN A 65 -8.25 -16.60 17.15
N ASN A 66 -7.93 -16.65 15.85
CA ASN A 66 -7.95 -15.47 14.99
C ASN A 66 -9.41 -15.08 14.74
N GLN A 67 -9.90 -14.08 15.44
CA GLN A 67 -11.24 -13.55 15.24
C GLN A 67 -11.21 -12.43 14.18
N LEU A 68 -12.05 -12.53 13.15
CA LEU A 68 -12.30 -11.42 12.24
C LEU A 68 -12.98 -10.28 13.00
N VAL A 69 -12.34 -9.12 13.04
CA VAL A 69 -12.84 -7.93 13.74
C VAL A 69 -13.39 -6.90 12.75
N GLY A 70 -12.94 -6.94 11.50
CA GLY A 70 -13.46 -6.04 10.47
C GLY A 70 -12.90 -6.30 9.08
N SER A 71 -13.53 -5.65 8.09
CA SER A 71 -13.07 -5.57 6.70
C SER A 71 -13.03 -4.10 6.32
N THR A 72 -11.94 -3.65 5.70
CA THR A 72 -11.76 -2.23 5.37
C THR A 72 -11.06 -2.04 4.03
N VAL A 73 -11.13 -0.82 3.51
CA VAL A 73 -10.52 -0.38 2.25
C VAL A 73 -9.49 0.68 2.57
N PHE A 74 -8.29 0.54 2.02
CA PHE A 74 -7.30 1.62 2.03
C PHE A 74 -7.33 2.35 0.70
N GLN A 75 -7.59 3.66 0.74
CA GLN A 75 -7.61 4.52 -0.45
C GLN A 75 -6.26 5.20 -0.62
N ILE A 76 -5.73 5.15 -1.83
CA ILE A 76 -4.45 5.73 -2.23
C ILE A 76 -4.74 6.81 -3.27
N PHE A 77 -4.23 8.01 -3.01
CA PHE A 77 -4.27 9.12 -3.96
C PHE A 77 -2.86 9.38 -4.46
N ILE A 78 -2.64 9.13 -5.74
CA ILE A 78 -1.37 9.36 -6.42
C ILE A 78 -1.46 10.72 -7.07
N LYS A 79 -0.48 11.58 -6.81
CA LYS A 79 -0.33 12.86 -7.49
C LYS A 79 0.98 12.84 -8.25
N SER A 80 0.90 13.11 -9.55
CA SER A 80 2.07 13.34 -10.39
C SER A 80 2.72 14.67 -10.00
N GLU A 81 4.04 14.69 -9.85
CA GLU A 81 4.79 15.93 -9.83
C GLU A 81 4.96 16.39 -11.29
N GLU A 82 4.45 17.58 -11.63
CA GLU A 82 4.74 18.21 -12.91
C GLU A 82 6.20 18.66 -12.90
N GLU A 83 7.04 18.01 -13.70
CA GLU A 83 8.39 18.50 -14.00
C GLU A 83 8.26 19.94 -14.53
N PRO A 84 8.92 20.94 -13.93
CA PRO A 84 8.84 22.31 -14.42
C PRO A 84 9.31 22.33 -15.88
N LEU A 85 8.48 22.88 -16.76
CA LEU A 85 8.83 23.14 -18.16
C LEU A 85 10.11 23.97 -18.18
N MET A 86 11.27 23.33 -18.38
CA MET A 86 12.52 24.01 -18.66
C MET A 86 12.32 24.75 -19.98
N CYS A 87 12.05 26.06 -19.92
CA CYS A 87 12.01 26.92 -21.10
C CYS A 87 13.36 26.81 -21.81
N SER A 88 13.40 26.05 -22.90
CA SER A 88 14.53 26.00 -23.82
C SER A 88 14.76 27.39 -24.38
N SER A 89 15.68 28.13 -23.77
CA SER A 89 16.18 29.38 -24.29
C SER A 89 17.22 29.05 -25.36
N ILE A 90 16.79 28.61 -26.55
CA ILE A 90 17.67 28.72 -27.71
C ILE A 90 17.69 30.20 -28.09
N LEU A 91 18.74 30.85 -27.62
CA LEU A 91 19.20 32.17 -28.00
C LEU A 91 19.14 32.27 -29.53
N GLN A 92 18.42 33.27 -30.04
CA GLN A 92 18.54 33.73 -31.43
C GLN A 92 20.02 34.05 -31.69
N ALA A 93 20.67 33.26 -32.54
CA ALA A 93 21.96 33.61 -33.12
C ALA A 93 21.70 34.22 -34.51
N ILE A 94 21.83 35.55 -34.54
CA ILE A 94 22.28 36.47 -35.61
C ILE A 94 21.99 36.04 -37.06
#